data_AF-W9SC02-F1
#
_entry.id   AF-W9SC02-F1
#
_cell.length_a   1.000
_cell.length_b   1.000
_cell.length_c   1.000
_cell.angle_alpha   90.00
_cell.angle_beta   90.00
_cell.angle_gamma   90.00
#
_symmetry.space_group_name_H-M   'P 1'
#
loop_
_entity.id
_entity.type
_entity.pdbx_description
1 polymer ?
#
loop_
_entity_poly.entity_id
_entity_poly.type
_entity_poly.pdbx_seq_one_letter_code
_entity_poly.pdbx_strand_id
1 'polypeptide(L)'
;MLLGKLFDIQNSMDIVSRQFLIVCFLASQALTSYAQTCSKYIFSSDQMFSSCRDLPVLQAHLHWNYIPSTNTIHIAYRAAQTSEGWIAWGINPTGSGMVGTQAIVSFRRSNGSMTAYPTSIMSYNPSLQPSSLSFQVSNISAEYASGEMTIFAVVGPLATKTSLNHVWQAGNSVSDNIPQGHQTSGPNVQSMETIHFKSG
;
A
#
# COMPACT_ATOMS: atom_id res chain seq x y z
N MET A 1 -54.21 -33.21 -21.77
CA MET A 1 -53.74 -31.82 -21.97
C MET A 1 -53.08 -31.20 -20.73
N LEU A 2 -53.42 -31.63 -19.50
CA LEU A 2 -52.82 -31.09 -18.26
C LEU A 2 -51.39 -31.58 -17.97
N LEU A 3 -51.06 -32.85 -18.30
CA LEU A 3 -49.72 -33.41 -18.05
C LEU A 3 -48.61 -32.76 -18.90
N GLY A 4 -48.91 -32.35 -20.14
CA GLY A 4 -47.92 -31.70 -21.02
C GLY A 4 -47.47 -30.34 -20.48
N LYS A 5 -48.40 -29.55 -19.94
CA LYS A 5 -48.09 -28.25 -19.33
C LYS A 5 -47.20 -28.37 -18.09
N LEU A 6 -47.37 -29.42 -17.29
CA LEU A 6 -46.53 -29.67 -16.12
C LEU A 6 -45.09 -30.04 -16.52
N PHE A 7 -44.92 -30.83 -17.58
CA PHE A 7 -43.61 -31.16 -18.13
C PHE A 7 -42.90 -29.92 -18.69
N ASP A 8 -43.61 -29.05 -19.40
CA ASP A 8 -43.04 -27.81 -19.94
C ASP A 8 -42.61 -26.83 -18.84
N ILE A 9 -43.38 -26.74 -17.75
CA ILE A 9 -43.06 -25.88 -16.60
C ILE A 9 -41.80 -26.41 -15.87
N GLN A 10 -41.72 -27.73 -15.64
CA GLN A 10 -40.55 -28.33 -14.98
C GLN A 10 -39.27 -28.10 -15.80
N ASN A 11 -39.36 -28.32 -17.12
CA ASN A 11 -38.22 -28.14 -18.02
C ASN A 11 -37.82 -26.66 -18.14
N SER A 12 -38.79 -25.74 -18.11
CA SER A 12 -38.53 -24.29 -18.08
C SER A 12 -37.85 -23.85 -16.77
N MET A 13 -38.28 -24.38 -15.63
CA MET A 13 -37.66 -24.10 -14.32
C MET A 13 -36.22 -24.62 -14.25
N ASP A 14 -35.96 -25.81 -14.80
CA ASP A 14 -34.61 -26.39 -14.86
C ASP A 14 -33.67 -25.57 -15.75
N ILE A 15 -34.15 -25.04 -16.89
CA ILE A 15 -33.38 -24.16 -17.78
C ILE A 15 -33.05 -22.84 -17.08
N VAL A 16 -34.02 -22.21 -16.40
CA VAL A 16 -33.80 -20.94 -15.68
C VAL A 16 -32.82 -21.14 -14.53
N SER A 17 -32.94 -22.23 -13.77
CA SER A 17 -32.01 -22.60 -12.70
C SER A 17 -30.58 -22.79 -13.23
N ARG A 18 -30.43 -23.48 -14.36
CA ARG A 18 -29.12 -23.74 -14.99
C ARG A 18 -28.47 -22.48 -15.55
N GLN A 19 -29.25 -21.56 -16.11
CA GLN A 19 -28.77 -20.25 -16.55
C GLN A 19 -28.37 -19.36 -15.37
N PHE A 20 -29.13 -19.37 -14.27
CA PHE A 20 -28.80 -18.63 -13.05
C PHE A 20 -27.49 -19.12 -12.44
N LEU A 21 -27.28 -20.44 -12.39
CA LEU A 21 -26.04 -21.05 -11.90
C LEU A 21 -24.83 -20.67 -12.77
N ILE A 22 -24.98 -20.62 -14.10
CA ILE A 22 -23.90 -20.21 -15.03
C ILE A 22 -23.57 -18.73 -14.85
N VAL A 23 -24.57 -17.85 -14.68
CA VAL A 23 -24.36 -16.42 -14.40
C VAL A 23 -23.66 -16.22 -13.05
N CYS A 24 -24.03 -16.98 -12.01
CA CYS A 24 -23.34 -16.95 -10.72
C CYS A 24 -21.88 -17.42 -10.81
N PHE A 25 -21.58 -18.42 -11.64
CA PHE A 25 -20.22 -18.94 -11.83
C PHE A 25 -19.33 -18.00 -12.67
N LEU A 26 -19.92 -17.23 -13.60
CA LEU A 26 -19.21 -16.20 -14.36
C LEU A 26 -18.98 -14.92 -13.53
N ALA A 27 -19.94 -14.53 -12.69
CA ALA A 27 -19.81 -13.39 -11.79
C ALA A 27 -18.75 -13.61 -10.68
N SER A 28 -18.56 -14.86 -10.26
CA SER A 28 -17.54 -15.22 -9.26
C SER A 28 -16.10 -15.26 -9.83
N GLN A 29 -15.94 -15.25 -11.15
CA GLN A 29 -14.62 -15.11 -11.79
C GLN A 29 -14.19 -13.65 -12.03
N ALA A 30 -15.05 -12.67 -11.76
CA ALA A 30 -14.71 -11.25 -11.83
C ALA A 30 -14.08 -10.70 -10.53
N LEU A 31 -13.91 -11.55 -9.50
CA LEU A 31 -13.29 -11.20 -8.21
C LEU A 31 -11.94 -11.92 -8.03
N THR A 32 -11.05 -11.85 -9.03
CA THR A 32 -9.66 -12.28 -8.89
C THR A 32 -8.74 -11.08 -8.78
N SER A 33 -8.68 -10.46 -7.58
CA SER A 33 -7.60 -9.55 -7.18
C SER A 33 -7.76 -9.17 -5.69
N TYR A 34 -6.78 -9.07 -4.77
CA TYR A 34 -5.34 -8.82 -4.81
C TYR A 34 -4.59 -9.54 -3.65
N ALA A 35 -4.82 -10.82 -3.41
CA ALA A 35 -4.06 -11.56 -2.39
C ALA A 35 -2.69 -12.03 -2.92
N GLN A 36 -1.93 -11.16 -3.61
CA GLN A 36 -0.53 -11.47 -3.91
C GLN A 36 0.25 -11.30 -2.61
N THR A 37 0.62 -12.42 -2.00
CA THR A 37 1.60 -12.43 -0.91
C THR A 37 2.85 -11.70 -1.37
N CYS A 38 3.50 -10.97 -0.47
CA CYS A 38 4.55 -10.07 -0.91
C CYS A 38 5.66 -10.74 -1.76
N SER A 39 6.01 -11.98 -1.45
CA SER A 39 7.03 -12.77 -2.15
C SER A 39 6.71 -13.10 -3.62
N LYS A 40 5.47 -12.92 -4.07
CA LYS A 40 5.04 -13.23 -5.45
C LYS A 40 4.77 -11.98 -6.28
N TYR A 41 4.93 -10.79 -5.70
CA TYR A 41 4.63 -9.57 -6.42
C TYR A 41 5.67 -9.25 -7.48
N ILE A 42 5.20 -8.95 -8.68
CA ILE A 42 6.02 -8.54 -9.82
C ILE A 42 5.73 -7.07 -10.07
N PHE A 43 6.77 -6.24 -9.94
CA PHE A 43 6.66 -4.83 -10.28
C PHE A 43 6.58 -4.62 -11.78
N SER A 44 5.79 -3.64 -12.19
CA SER A 44 5.69 -3.13 -13.57
C SER A 44 7.04 -2.63 -14.09
N SER A 45 7.84 -2.02 -13.20
CA SER A 45 9.21 -1.62 -13.44
C SER A 45 10.17 -2.81 -13.37
N ASP A 46 11.32 -2.74 -14.06
CA ASP A 46 12.43 -3.71 -13.97
C ASP A 46 13.11 -3.76 -12.56
N GLN A 47 12.50 -3.18 -11.53
CA GLN A 47 12.97 -3.23 -10.16
C GLN A 47 12.65 -4.59 -9.53
N MET A 48 13.68 -5.26 -9.04
CA MET A 48 13.58 -6.50 -8.28
C MET A 48 13.98 -6.26 -6.83
N PHE A 49 13.24 -6.85 -5.89
CA PHE A 49 13.53 -6.79 -4.46
C PHE A 49 13.74 -8.19 -3.90
N SER A 50 14.84 -8.39 -3.18
CA SER A 50 15.24 -9.68 -2.60
C SER A 50 14.56 -9.97 -1.27
N SER A 51 14.06 -8.94 -0.59
CA SER A 51 13.36 -9.05 0.68
C SER A 51 11.99 -8.42 0.60
N CYS A 52 11.05 -9.02 1.33
CA CYS A 52 9.76 -8.39 1.55
C CYS A 52 9.10 -8.82 2.87
N ARG A 53 8.24 -7.95 3.38
CA ARG A 53 7.32 -8.17 4.47
C ARG A 53 5.89 -7.77 4.13
N ASP A 54 4.94 -8.68 4.38
CA ASP A 54 3.52 -8.35 4.53
C ASP A 54 3.32 -7.61 5.87
N LEU A 55 2.76 -6.41 5.84
CA LEU A 55 2.51 -5.61 7.04
C LEU A 55 1.14 -5.99 7.62
N PRO A 56 1.01 -6.06 8.96
CA PRO A 56 -0.15 -6.68 9.61
C PRO A 56 -1.48 -5.94 9.40
N VAL A 57 -1.42 -4.67 8.97
CA VAL A 57 -2.58 -3.79 8.83
C VAL A 57 -2.44 -2.89 7.61
N LEU A 58 -3.58 -2.31 7.19
CA LEU A 58 -3.70 -1.42 6.02
C LEU A 58 -3.46 -2.09 4.65
N GLN A 59 -3.49 -3.44 4.59
CA GLN A 59 -3.23 -4.20 3.35
C GLN A 59 -1.96 -3.67 2.66
N ALA A 60 -0.90 -3.57 3.46
CA ALA A 60 0.33 -2.90 3.09
C ALA A 60 1.48 -3.91 3.04
N HIS A 61 2.47 -3.63 2.21
CA HIS A 61 3.65 -4.48 2.07
C HIS A 61 4.88 -3.60 1.86
N LEU A 62 6.03 -4.07 2.37
CA LEU A 62 7.30 -3.39 2.23
C LEU A 62 8.31 -4.34 1.59
N HIS A 63 8.77 -3.98 0.40
CA HIS A 63 9.86 -4.64 -0.29
C HIS A 63 11.14 -3.84 -0.12
N TRP A 64 12.28 -4.51 -0.02
CA TRP A 64 13.55 -3.80 0.01
C TRP A 64 14.74 -4.60 -0.51
N ASN A 65 15.78 -3.85 -0.89
CA ASN A 65 17.15 -4.32 -1.01
C ASN A 65 18.04 -3.46 -0.11
N TYR A 66 18.81 -4.10 0.76
CA TYR A 66 19.86 -3.40 1.51
C TYR A 66 21.16 -3.41 0.69
N ILE A 67 21.78 -2.24 0.51
CA ILE A 67 23.01 -2.06 -0.26
C ILE A 67 24.16 -1.76 0.72
N PRO A 68 25.02 -2.75 1.07
CA PRO A 68 26.02 -2.58 2.12
C PRO A 68 27.10 -1.54 1.80
N SER A 69 27.48 -1.40 0.52
CA SER A 69 28.56 -0.49 0.09
C SER A 69 28.23 0.98 0.28
N THR A 70 26.96 1.35 0.16
CA THR A 70 26.45 2.72 0.33
C THR A 70 25.64 2.89 1.62
N ASN A 71 25.37 1.80 2.33
CA ASN A 71 24.51 1.76 3.52
C ASN A 71 23.13 2.38 3.27
N THR A 72 22.60 2.12 2.06
CA THR A 72 21.27 2.56 1.62
C THR A 72 20.30 1.40 1.55
N ILE A 73 19.01 1.73 1.59
CA ILE A 73 17.90 0.79 1.42
C ILE A 73 17.10 1.27 0.22
N HIS A 74 16.98 0.41 -0.77
CA HIS A 74 16.05 0.63 -1.88
C HIS A 74 14.72 0.03 -1.45
N ILE A 75 13.65 0.79 -1.48
CA ILE A 75 12.33 0.33 -1.02
C ILE A 75 11.29 0.39 -2.13
N ALA A 76 10.31 -0.51 -2.03
CA ALA A 76 8.98 -0.30 -2.57
C ALA A 76 7.96 -0.54 -1.44
N TYR A 77 7.31 0.53 -1.00
CA TYR A 77 6.20 0.45 -0.05
C TYR A 77 4.88 0.54 -0.81
N ARG A 78 4.01 -0.44 -0.60
CA ARG A 78 2.73 -0.59 -1.29
C ARG A 78 1.60 -0.71 -0.29
N ALA A 79 0.44 -0.14 -0.62
CA ALA A 79 -0.77 -0.33 0.17
C ALA A 79 -2.03 -0.15 -0.68
N ALA A 80 -3.08 -0.90 -0.35
CA ALA A 80 -4.40 -0.68 -0.91
C ALA A 80 -4.89 0.73 -0.58
N GLN A 81 -5.35 1.48 -1.59
CA GLN A 81 -5.81 2.85 -1.43
C GLN A 81 -6.69 3.26 -2.62
N THR A 82 -7.61 4.21 -2.44
CA THR A 82 -8.37 4.84 -3.53
C THR A 82 -7.58 5.99 -4.16
N SER A 83 -7.98 6.47 -5.33
CA SER A 83 -7.29 7.59 -5.99
C SER A 83 -7.37 8.91 -5.23
N GLU A 84 -8.29 9.04 -4.28
CA GLU A 84 -8.55 10.25 -3.48
C GLU A 84 -7.77 10.24 -2.15
N GLY A 85 -7.22 9.08 -1.78
CA GLY A 85 -6.47 8.88 -0.56
C GLY A 85 -4.98 9.18 -0.72
N TRP A 86 -4.25 8.79 0.30
CA TRP A 86 -2.81 8.91 0.39
C TRP A 86 -2.23 7.76 1.20
N ILE A 87 -0.95 7.49 0.96
CA ILE A 87 -0.15 6.53 1.74
C ILE A 87 1.14 7.18 2.17
N ALA A 88 1.68 6.76 3.32
CA ALA A 88 2.99 7.20 3.78
C ALA A 88 3.74 6.04 4.42
N TRP A 89 5.05 6.05 4.25
CA TRP A 89 5.97 5.16 4.94
C TRP A 89 7.16 5.95 5.45
N GLY A 90 7.63 5.67 6.66
CA GLY A 90 8.71 6.43 7.25
C GLY A 90 9.47 5.69 8.34
N ILE A 91 10.62 6.25 8.70
CA ILE A 91 11.49 5.76 9.75
C ILE A 91 11.43 6.75 10.91
N ASN A 92 11.26 6.24 12.13
CA ASN A 92 11.42 7.06 13.33
C ASN A 92 12.81 6.80 13.94
N PRO A 93 13.77 7.73 13.78
CA PRO A 93 15.13 7.55 14.29
C PRO A 93 15.24 7.69 15.81
N THR A 94 14.22 8.24 16.46
CA THR A 94 14.24 8.68 17.88
C THR A 94 13.21 7.98 18.78
N GLY A 95 12.25 7.27 18.20
CA GLY A 95 11.15 6.62 18.90
C GLY A 95 10.54 5.50 18.07
N SER A 96 9.37 5.02 18.47
CA SER A 96 8.66 3.90 17.82
C SER A 96 7.27 4.26 17.27
N GLY A 97 6.79 5.48 17.50
CA GLY A 97 5.45 5.91 17.08
C GLY A 97 5.46 7.00 16.00
N MET A 98 4.29 7.61 15.76
CA MET A 98 4.10 8.64 14.73
C MET A 98 5.03 9.85 14.90
N VAL A 99 5.07 10.45 16.09
CA VAL A 99 5.86 11.66 16.36
C VAL A 99 7.36 11.34 16.33
N GLY A 100 8.12 12.12 15.57
CA GLY A 100 9.54 11.91 15.26
C GLY A 100 9.77 11.15 13.96
N THR A 101 8.73 10.67 13.27
CA THR A 101 8.88 9.93 12.01
C THR A 101 9.33 10.86 10.88
N GLN A 102 10.28 10.38 10.09
CA GLN A 102 10.73 10.98 8.84
C GLN A 102 10.21 10.11 7.69
N ALA A 103 9.24 10.63 6.96
CA ALA A 103 8.38 9.86 6.07
C ALA A 103 8.51 10.30 4.62
N ILE A 104 8.11 9.41 3.72
CA ILE A 104 7.79 9.71 2.33
C ILE A 104 6.28 9.53 2.22
N VAL A 105 5.59 10.59 1.77
CA VAL A 105 4.14 10.56 1.54
C VAL A 105 3.87 10.53 0.05
N SER A 106 2.81 9.85 -0.35
CA SER A 106 2.37 9.73 -1.73
C SER A 106 0.86 9.84 -1.87
N PHE A 107 0.43 10.50 -2.95
CA PHE A 107 -0.98 10.65 -3.33
C PHE A 107 -1.10 11.05 -4.79
N ARG A 108 -2.33 11.00 -5.31
CA ARG A 108 -2.66 11.49 -6.64
C ARG A 108 -3.08 12.96 -6.57
N ARG A 109 -2.39 13.83 -7.29
CA ARG A 109 -2.73 15.25 -7.39
C ARG A 109 -4.06 15.45 -8.13
N SER A 110 -4.65 16.63 -7.97
CA SER A 110 -5.85 17.05 -8.71
C SER A 110 -5.69 17.01 -10.23
N ASN A 111 -4.47 17.17 -10.74
CA ASN A 111 -4.16 17.04 -12.17
C ASN A 111 -4.02 15.56 -12.64
N GLY A 112 -4.29 14.60 -11.76
CA GLY A 112 -4.26 13.17 -12.04
C GLY A 112 -2.89 12.51 -11.94
N SER A 113 -1.80 13.27 -11.78
CA SER A 113 -0.44 12.73 -11.63
C SER A 113 -0.19 12.20 -10.22
N MET A 114 0.60 11.13 -10.11
CA MET A 114 1.11 10.69 -8.81
C MET A 114 2.24 11.60 -8.32
N THR A 115 2.32 11.76 -7.01
CA THR A 115 3.44 12.44 -6.36
C THR A 115 3.92 11.66 -5.18
N ALA A 116 5.23 11.77 -4.90
CA ALA A 116 5.79 11.42 -3.61
C ALA A 116 6.88 12.42 -3.20
N TYR A 117 6.99 12.69 -1.91
CA TYR A 117 8.02 13.59 -1.37
C TYR A 117 8.31 13.30 0.11
N PRO A 118 9.51 13.65 0.60
CA PRO A 118 9.86 13.51 2.00
C PRO A 118 9.19 14.58 2.88
N THR A 119 8.80 14.21 4.09
CA THR A 119 8.23 15.11 5.10
C THR A 119 8.56 14.66 6.53
N SER A 120 8.62 15.59 7.46
CA SER A 120 8.91 15.34 8.88
C SER A 120 7.63 15.42 9.74
N ILE A 121 7.41 14.40 10.56
CA ILE A 121 6.22 14.26 11.41
C ILE A 121 6.61 14.58 12.85
N MET A 122 6.51 15.86 13.24
CA MET A 122 6.96 16.32 14.57
C MET A 122 5.81 16.52 15.58
N SER A 123 4.57 16.30 15.16
CA SER A 123 3.38 16.40 16.00
C SER A 123 2.28 15.47 15.47
N TYR A 124 1.16 15.38 16.20
CA TYR A 124 -0.04 14.67 15.73
C TYR A 124 -0.85 15.45 14.68
N ASN A 125 -0.47 16.71 14.40
CA ASN A 125 -1.08 17.53 13.34
C ASN A 125 0.03 18.19 12.50
N PRO A 126 0.81 17.39 11.75
CA PRO A 126 1.88 17.90 10.89
C PRO A 126 1.29 18.61 9.67
N SER A 127 2.04 19.55 9.08
CA SER A 127 1.61 20.23 7.85
C SER A 127 1.62 19.32 6.61
N LEU A 128 2.35 18.19 6.69
CA LEU A 128 2.61 17.26 5.58
C LEU A 128 3.18 17.93 4.32
N GLN A 129 3.82 19.08 4.48
CA GLN A 129 4.55 19.74 3.41
C GLN A 129 5.92 19.09 3.21
N PRO A 130 6.53 19.22 2.02
CA PRO A 130 7.89 18.76 1.79
C PRO A 130 8.88 19.36 2.78
N SER A 131 9.78 18.54 3.34
CA SER A 131 10.82 19.00 4.25
C SER A 131 12.09 18.14 4.16
N SER A 132 13.23 18.70 4.53
CA SER A 132 14.48 17.96 4.65
C SER A 132 14.41 16.92 5.78
N LEU A 133 15.09 15.80 5.58
CA LEU A 133 15.22 14.70 6.54
C LEU A 133 16.66 14.63 7.07
N SER A 134 16.88 13.93 8.20
CA SER A 134 18.23 13.72 8.75
C SER A 134 19.04 12.69 7.98
N PHE A 135 18.41 11.96 7.05
CA PHE A 135 19.05 11.06 6.10
C PHE A 135 18.59 11.42 4.68
N GLN A 136 19.39 11.08 3.67
CA GLN A 136 19.01 11.36 2.30
C GLN A 136 17.90 10.40 1.83
N VAL A 137 17.02 10.94 0.99
CA VAL A 137 16.05 10.17 0.22
C VAL A 137 16.15 10.61 -1.23
N SER A 138 16.36 9.67 -2.13
CA SER A 138 16.56 9.91 -3.56
C SER A 138 15.78 8.90 -4.40
N ASN A 139 15.78 9.11 -5.72
CA ASN A 139 15.08 8.26 -6.69
C ASN A 139 13.62 8.00 -6.31
N ILE A 140 12.94 9.05 -5.83
CA ILE A 140 11.56 8.97 -5.37
C ILE A 140 10.65 8.90 -6.59
N SER A 141 9.80 7.88 -6.65
CA SER A 141 8.68 7.81 -7.59
C SER A 141 7.47 7.18 -6.93
N ALA A 142 6.30 7.36 -7.55
CA ALA A 142 5.08 6.75 -7.07
C ALA A 142 4.18 6.33 -8.23
N GLU A 143 3.45 5.25 -8.00
CA GLU A 143 2.50 4.68 -8.95
C GLU A 143 1.15 4.45 -8.27
N TYR A 144 0.08 4.57 -9.05
CA TYR A 144 -1.24 4.14 -8.67
C TYR A 144 -1.78 3.24 -9.78
N ALA A 145 -1.97 1.98 -9.45
CA ALA A 145 -2.51 1.00 -10.36
C ALA A 145 -3.39 0.06 -9.54
N SER A 146 -4.49 -0.39 -10.12
CA SER A 146 -5.15 -1.57 -9.57
C SER A 146 -5.69 -1.41 -8.13
N GLY A 147 -5.98 -0.18 -7.68
CA GLY A 147 -6.44 0.09 -6.31
C GLY A 147 -5.33 0.03 -5.25
N GLU A 148 -4.07 0.07 -5.68
CA GLU A 148 -2.89 0.16 -4.81
C GLU A 148 -2.06 1.39 -5.17
N MET A 149 -1.54 2.06 -4.15
CA MET A 149 -0.46 3.03 -4.31
C MET A 149 0.87 2.37 -3.97
N THR A 150 1.92 2.69 -4.73
CA THR A 150 3.30 2.26 -4.44
C THR A 150 4.23 3.47 -4.37
N ILE A 151 5.10 3.51 -3.37
CA ILE A 151 6.22 4.45 -3.21
C ILE A 151 7.51 3.70 -3.47
N PHE A 152 8.33 4.19 -4.40
CA PHE A 152 9.71 3.75 -4.58
C PHE A 152 10.66 4.84 -4.10
N ALA A 153 11.75 4.44 -3.44
CA ALA A 153 12.79 5.37 -3.02
C ALA A 153 14.09 4.65 -2.67
N VAL A 154 15.19 5.40 -2.67
CA VAL A 154 16.46 5.04 -2.02
C VAL A 154 16.58 5.86 -0.75
N VAL A 155 16.77 5.19 0.38
CA VAL A 155 16.83 5.79 1.72
C VAL A 155 18.19 5.55 2.34
N GLY A 156 18.78 6.60 2.91
CA GLY A 156 20.07 6.56 3.56
C GLY A 156 21.14 7.36 2.83
N PRO A 157 22.41 7.33 3.30
CA PRO A 157 22.93 6.38 4.28
C PRO A 157 22.26 6.49 5.65
N LEU A 158 21.89 5.36 6.25
CA LEU A 158 21.34 5.34 7.61
C LEU A 158 22.48 5.11 8.61
N ALA A 159 22.36 5.57 9.84
CA ALA A 159 23.36 5.25 10.87
C ALA A 159 23.55 3.73 10.99
N THR A 160 24.69 3.25 11.52
CA THR A 160 25.07 1.82 11.63
C THR A 160 24.12 0.92 12.43
N LYS A 161 22.97 1.45 12.87
CA LYS A 161 21.91 0.70 13.54
C LYS A 161 21.46 -0.48 12.67
N THR A 162 21.37 -1.64 13.30
CA THR A 162 20.93 -2.90 12.69
C THR A 162 19.41 -3.09 12.73
N SER A 163 18.71 -2.23 13.48
CA SER A 163 17.26 -2.19 13.63
C SER A 163 16.74 -0.76 13.53
N LEU A 164 15.59 -0.60 12.90
CA LEU A 164 14.93 0.69 12.73
C LEU A 164 13.45 0.53 13.06
N ASN A 165 12.89 1.53 13.73
CA ASN A 165 11.44 1.62 13.86
C ASN A 165 10.90 2.28 12.61
N HIS A 166 9.94 1.63 11.97
CA HIS A 166 9.22 2.21 10.85
C HIS A 166 7.73 2.35 11.18
N VAL A 167 7.09 3.26 10.48
CA VAL A 167 5.67 3.57 10.60
C VAL A 167 5.12 3.66 9.20
N TRP A 168 3.93 3.12 9.00
CA TRP A 168 3.19 3.28 7.76
C TRP A 168 1.81 3.82 8.04
N GLN A 169 1.28 4.63 7.13
CA GLN A 169 -0.01 5.27 7.32
C GLN A 169 -0.75 5.33 5.99
N ALA A 170 -2.07 5.40 6.08
CA ALA A 170 -2.96 5.65 4.96
C ALA A 170 -4.10 6.56 5.42
N GLY A 171 -4.58 7.43 4.54
CA GLY A 171 -5.73 8.28 4.78
C GLY A 171 -6.57 8.46 3.52
N ASN A 172 -7.85 8.79 3.69
CA ASN A 172 -8.83 8.69 2.61
C ASN A 172 -9.12 10.02 1.91
N SER A 173 -8.39 11.09 2.23
CA SER A 173 -8.63 12.39 1.64
C SER A 173 -7.37 13.24 1.50
N VAL A 174 -7.29 13.91 0.37
CA VAL A 174 -6.33 14.97 0.04
C VAL A 174 -7.12 16.23 -0.30
N SER A 175 -6.73 17.38 0.27
CA SER A 175 -7.34 18.68 -0.01
C SER A 175 -6.23 19.66 -0.41
N ASP A 176 -6.43 20.41 -1.50
CA ASP A 176 -5.44 21.34 -2.04
C ASP A 176 -4.03 20.73 -2.25
N ASN A 177 -4.00 19.45 -2.69
CA ASN A 177 -2.78 18.66 -2.83
C ASN A 177 -1.99 18.50 -1.50
N ILE A 178 -2.69 18.52 -0.38
CA ILE A 178 -2.15 18.25 0.96
C ILE A 178 -2.92 17.06 1.54
N PRO A 179 -2.23 15.97 1.93
CA PRO A 179 -2.88 14.86 2.62
C PRO A 179 -3.54 15.34 3.92
N GLN A 180 -4.74 14.84 4.22
CA GLN A 180 -5.48 15.22 5.42
C GLN A 180 -5.32 14.17 6.52
N GLY A 181 -5.77 14.50 7.74
CA GLY A 181 -5.73 13.60 8.89
C GLY A 181 -6.33 12.22 8.59
N HIS A 182 -5.71 11.19 9.14
CA HIS A 182 -6.18 9.80 9.07
C HIS A 182 -6.91 9.40 10.36
N GLN A 183 -7.48 8.20 10.38
CA GLN A 183 -8.10 7.66 11.59
C GLN A 183 -7.07 7.56 12.73
N THR A 184 -7.45 7.98 13.94
CA THR A 184 -6.61 7.93 15.14
C THR A 184 -6.91 6.70 16.00
N SER A 185 -7.40 5.64 15.37
CA SER A 185 -7.78 4.37 16.00
C SER A 185 -7.51 3.20 15.05
N GLY A 186 -7.51 1.97 15.58
CA GLY A 186 -7.48 0.76 14.76
C GLY A 186 -6.18 0.62 13.94
N PRO A 187 -6.26 0.22 12.65
CA PRO A 187 -5.11 -0.03 11.78
C PRO A 187 -4.02 1.05 11.81
N ASN A 188 -4.40 2.34 11.73
CA ASN A 188 -3.44 3.45 11.73
C ASN A 188 -2.65 3.60 13.05
N VAL A 189 -3.20 3.15 14.18
CA VAL A 189 -2.47 3.16 15.46
C VAL A 189 -1.57 1.93 15.59
N GLN A 190 -1.92 0.83 14.91
CA GLN A 190 -1.17 -0.43 14.94
C GLN A 190 -0.04 -0.47 13.91
N SER A 191 0.02 0.50 13.00
CA SER A 191 0.90 0.49 11.83
C SER A 191 2.32 0.99 12.13
N MET A 192 2.96 0.30 13.08
CA MET A 192 4.34 0.53 13.50
C MET A 192 4.99 -0.77 13.97
N GLU A 193 6.28 -0.94 13.66
CA GLU A 193 7.08 -2.05 14.16
C GLU A 193 8.58 -1.77 14.00
N THR A 194 9.40 -2.65 14.56
CA THR A 194 10.84 -2.67 14.33
C THR A 194 11.16 -3.61 13.17
N ILE A 195 12.04 -3.17 12.27
CA ILE A 195 12.49 -3.94 11.10
C ILE A 195 14.02 -4.01 11.04
N HIS A 196 14.52 -5.14 10.53
CA HIS A 196 15.94 -5.42 10.33
C HIS A 196 16.27 -5.56 8.84
N PHE A 197 16.57 -4.44 8.18
CA PHE A 197 16.82 -4.43 6.72
C PHE A 197 18.00 -5.29 6.26
N LYS A 198 18.95 -5.59 7.16
CA LYS A 198 20.14 -6.39 6.85
C LYS A 198 19.90 -7.90 6.80
N SER A 199 18.93 -8.41 7.56
CA SER A 199 18.74 -9.86 7.72
C SER A 199 17.76 -10.46 6.72
N GLY A 200 16.98 -9.64 6.02
CA GLY A 200 15.93 -10.11 5.11
C GLY A 200 14.73 -10.68 5.86
#